data_AF-A0AAD7BDT5-F1
#
_entry.id   AF-A0AAD7BDT5-F1
#
_cell.length_a   1.000
_cell.length_b   1.000
_cell.length_c   1.000
_cell.angle_alpha   90.00
_cell.angle_beta   90.00
_cell.angle_gamma   90.00
#
_symmetry.space_group_name_H-M   'P 1'
#
loop_
_entity.id
_entity.type
_entity.pdbx_description
1 polymer ?
#
loop_
_entity_poly.entity_id
_entity_poly.type
_entity_poly.pdbx_seq_one_letter_code
_entity_poly.pdbx_strand_id
1 'polypeptide(L)'
;MAWYTVEILPDEVLGVILKLVADSPMNLAAPPTPIVAARVNRRWRSITLSYPELWTTIRISHRPHSLRWASISLACSRTLPIDISINLEACLRNPNDVERSMPPP
;
A
#
# COMPACT_ATOMS: atom_id res chain seq x y z
N MET A 1 -21.64 -7.59 -27.36
CA MET A 1 -21.28 -6.45 -26.49
C MET A 1 -19.95 -6.78 -25.83
N ALA A 2 -18.86 -6.19 -26.31
CA ALA A 2 -17.55 -6.39 -25.69
C ALA A 2 -17.47 -5.49 -24.46
N TRP A 3 -17.49 -6.09 -23.27
CA TRP A 3 -17.14 -5.40 -22.03
C TRP A 3 -15.66 -5.02 -22.15
N TYR A 4 -15.32 -3.74 -22.01
CA TYR A 4 -13.94 -3.27 -22.09
C TYR A 4 -13.21 -3.75 -20.84
N THR A 5 -12.44 -4.82 -20.99
CA THR A 5 -11.74 -5.46 -19.87
C THR A 5 -10.51 -4.62 -19.51
N VAL A 6 -10.14 -4.55 -18.23
CA VAL A 6 -8.87 -3.92 -17.82
C VAL A 6 -7.66 -4.66 -18.43
N GLU A 7 -7.87 -5.87 -18.96
CA GLU A 7 -6.84 -6.72 -19.54
C GLU A 7 -6.35 -6.25 -20.92
N ILE A 8 -7.11 -5.38 -21.60
CA ILE A 8 -6.67 -4.80 -22.89
C ILE A 8 -5.86 -3.51 -22.74
N LEU A 9 -5.77 -2.94 -21.53
CA LEU A 9 -4.91 -1.78 -21.30
C LEU A 9 -3.45 -2.17 -21.57
N PRO A 10 -2.61 -1.29 -22.16
CA PRO A 10 -1.17 -1.47 -22.19
C PRO A 10 -0.56 -1.56 -20.79
N ASP A 11 0.61 -2.19 -20.67
CA ASP A 11 1.31 -2.38 -19.39
C ASP A 11 1.68 -1.03 -18.75
N GLU A 12 2.05 -0.05 -19.58
CA GLU A 12 2.44 1.31 -19.17
C GLU A 12 1.26 2.06 -18.55
N VAL A 13 0.09 1.98 -19.20
CA VAL A 13 -1.13 2.62 -18.71
C VAL A 13 -1.56 2.03 -17.38
N LEU A 14 -1.51 0.70 -17.27
CA LEU A 14 -1.81 0.02 -16.01
C LEU A 14 -0.79 0.37 -14.92
N GLY A 15 0.50 0.47 -15.26
CA GLY A 15 1.55 0.92 -14.34
C GLY A 15 1.31 2.33 -13.80
N VAL A 16 0.94 3.27 -14.67
CA VAL A 16 0.59 4.65 -14.27
C VAL A 16 -0.62 4.67 -13.34
N ILE A 17 -1.67 3.92 -13.65
CA ILE A 17 -2.85 3.81 -12.80
C ILE A 17 -2.46 3.29 -11.41
N LEU A 18 -1.66 2.23 -11.35
CA LEU A 18 -1.19 1.66 -10.09
C LEU A 18 -0.37 2.67 -9.27
N LYS A 19 0.46 3.49 -9.93
CA LYS A 19 1.24 4.54 -9.26
C LYS A 19 0.35 5.59 -8.64
N LEU A 20 -0.63 6.10 -9.39
CA LEU A 20 -1.59 7.08 -8.89
C LEU A 20 -2.37 6.56 -7.67
N VAL A 21 -2.71 5.26 -7.68
CA VAL A 21 -3.39 4.61 -6.54
C VAL A 21 -2.43 4.40 -5.36
N ALA A 22 -1.16 4.10 -5.60
CA ALA A 22 -0.15 3.94 -4.55
C ALA A 22 0.16 5.27 -3.82
N ASP A 23 0.24 6.36 -4.59
CA ASP A 23 0.56 7.70 -4.08
C ASP A 23 -0.64 8.35 -3.37
N SER A 24 -1.86 7.96 -3.74
CA SER A 24 -3.07 8.37 -3.04
C SER A 24 -2.94 8.11 -1.52
N PRO A 25 -3.38 9.05 -0.66
CA PRO A 25 -3.38 8.90 0.79
C PRO A 25 -4.49 7.92 1.25
N MET A 26 -4.53 6.73 0.65
CA MET A 26 -5.43 5.67 1.06
C MET A 26 -5.00 5.07 2.41
N ASN A 27 -6.01 4.52 3.08
CA ASN A 27 -6.00 3.95 4.42
C ASN A 27 -4.66 3.29 4.82
N LEU A 28 -3.97 3.87 5.82
CA LEU A 28 -2.71 3.35 6.40
C LEU A 28 -2.83 1.93 6.99
N ALA A 29 -4.05 1.44 7.16
CA ALA A 29 -4.32 0.09 7.64
C ALA A 29 -4.32 -0.98 6.52
N ALA A 30 -4.30 -0.58 5.24
CA ALA A 30 -4.31 -1.51 4.11
C ALA A 30 -2.89 -1.93 3.68
N PRO A 31 -2.73 -3.12 3.08
CA PRO A 31 -1.47 -3.48 2.43
C PRO A 31 -1.12 -2.48 1.32
N PRO A 32 0.18 -2.24 1.04
CA PRO A 32 0.59 -1.40 -0.08
C PRO A 32 -0.08 -1.82 -1.40
N THR A 33 -0.51 -0.83 -2.19
CA THR A 33 -1.09 -1.02 -3.53
C THR A 33 -0.33 -2.02 -4.40
N PRO A 34 1.02 -1.98 -4.55
CA PRO A 34 1.73 -2.96 -5.36
C PRO A 34 1.59 -4.40 -4.83
N ILE A 35 1.45 -4.60 -3.51
CA ILE A 35 1.24 -5.92 -2.90
C ILE A 35 -0.16 -6.46 -3.23
N VAL A 36 -1.18 -5.59 -3.21
CA VAL A 36 -2.54 -5.97 -3.59
C VAL A 36 -2.61 -6.26 -5.09
N ALA A 37 -2.04 -5.38 -5.91
CA ALA A 37 -1.99 -5.52 -7.36
C ALA A 37 -1.27 -6.80 -7.80
N ALA A 38 -0.17 -7.17 -7.14
CA ALA A 38 0.58 -8.40 -7.43
C ALA A 38 -0.20 -9.70 -7.17
N ARG A 39 -1.37 -9.63 -6.54
CA ARG A 39 -2.27 -10.77 -6.26
C ARG A 39 -3.42 -10.90 -7.25
N VAL A 40 -3.64 -9.92 -8.14
CA VAL A 40 -4.78 -9.94 -9.07
C VAL A 40 -4.61 -11.04 -10.12
N ASN A 41 -3.55 -10.96 -10.93
CA ASN A 41 -3.18 -12.00 -11.90
C ASN A 41 -1.67 -11.95 -12.20
N ARG A 42 -1.19 -12.87 -13.04
CA ARG A 42 0.24 -12.97 -13.40
C ARG A 42 0.76 -11.70 -14.11
N ARG A 43 -0.07 -11.08 -14.95
CA ARG A 43 0.30 -9.86 -15.69
C ARG A 43 0.50 -8.68 -14.73
N TRP A 44 -0.43 -8.46 -13.81
CA TRP A 44 -0.32 -7.40 -12.80
C TRP A 44 0.88 -7.64 -11.88
N ARG A 45 1.14 -8.89 -11.50
CA ARG A 45 2.36 -9.24 -10.76
C ARG A 45 3.62 -8.88 -11.52
N SER A 46 3.69 -9.23 -12.81
CA SER A 46 4.83 -8.89 -13.67
C SER A 46 5.05 -7.38 -13.72
N ILE A 47 3.98 -6.61 -13.96
CA ILE A 47 4.02 -5.14 -13.99
C ILE A 47 4.49 -4.59 -12.64
N THR A 48 3.89 -5.00 -11.52
CA THR A 48 4.32 -4.50 -10.21
C THR A 48 5.80 -4.74 -9.91
N LEU A 49 6.38 -5.87 -10.36
CA LEU A 49 7.80 -6.17 -10.17
C LEU A 49 8.72 -5.44 -11.15
N SER A 50 8.21 -5.06 -12.33
CA SER A 50 8.95 -4.34 -13.37
C SER A 50 9.00 -2.83 -13.15
N TYR A 51 8.14 -2.26 -12.30
CA TYR A 51 8.05 -0.83 -12.03
C TYR A 51 8.48 -0.52 -10.58
N PRO A 52 9.78 -0.23 -10.33
CA PRO A 52 10.29 0.02 -8.98
C PRO A 52 9.68 1.26 -8.32
N GLU A 53 9.20 2.22 -9.12
CA GLU A 53 8.52 3.45 -8.67
C GLU A 53 7.24 3.17 -7.87
N LEU A 54 6.63 1.99 -8.03
CA LEU A 54 5.44 1.62 -7.25
C LEU A 54 5.77 1.30 -5.78
N TRP A 55 7.04 1.09 -5.47
CA TRP A 55 7.52 0.62 -4.16
C TRP A 55 8.25 1.69 -3.36
N THR A 56 8.33 2.93 -3.87
CA THR A 56 9.06 4.03 -3.23
C THR A 56 8.30 4.64 -2.05
N THR A 57 6.99 4.42 -1.94
CA THR A 57 6.17 4.98 -0.86
C THR A 57 5.91 3.91 0.20
N ILE A 58 6.60 4.00 1.34
CA ILE A 58 6.49 3.04 2.44
C ILE A 58 5.77 3.68 3.61
N ARG A 59 4.69 3.04 4.06
CA ARG A 59 3.89 3.49 5.19
C ARG A 59 3.96 2.43 6.30
N ILE A 60 4.58 2.78 7.42
CA ILE A 60 4.74 1.91 8.59
C ILE A 60 3.72 2.35 9.64
N SER A 61 2.98 1.38 10.18
CA SER A 61 2.05 1.59 11.28
C SER A 61 2.21 0.49 12.34
N HIS A 62 1.55 0.66 13.48
CA HIS A 62 1.48 -0.33 14.57
C HIS A 62 0.84 -1.68 14.18
N ARG A 63 0.31 -1.81 12.96
CA ARG A 63 -0.41 -3.02 12.52
C ARG A 63 0.56 -4.19 12.30
N PRO A 64 0.10 -5.43 12.54
CA PRO A 64 0.88 -6.61 12.20
C PRO A 64 1.19 -6.62 10.69
N HIS A 65 2.39 -7.07 10.33
CA HIS A 65 2.92 -7.16 8.96
C HIS A 65 3.35 -5.85 8.29
N SER A 66 3.18 -4.67 8.90
CA SER A 66 3.64 -3.40 8.32
C SER A 66 5.16 -3.43 7.99
N LEU A 67 5.98 -3.93 8.91
CA LEU A 67 7.41 -4.11 8.71
C LEU A 67 7.75 -5.14 7.63
N ARG A 68 6.93 -6.19 7.48
CA ARG A 68 7.10 -7.19 6.43
C ARG A 68 6.82 -6.60 5.05
N TRP A 69 5.84 -5.73 4.94
CA TRP A 69 5.56 -5.03 3.70
C TRP A 69 6.61 -3.97 3.40
N ALA A 70 7.13 -3.30 4.44
CA ALA A 70 8.26 -2.38 4.29
C ALA A 70 9.49 -3.11 3.74
N SER A 71 9.86 -4.27 4.29
CA SER A 71 11.03 -5.02 3.78
C SER A 71 10.87 -5.47 2.32
N ILE A 72 9.67 -5.89 1.91
CA ILE A 72 9.38 -6.21 0.51
C ILE A 72 9.51 -4.94 -0.35
N SER A 73 8.95 -3.82 0.10
CA SER A 73 8.97 -2.57 -0.67
C SER A 73 10.39 -2.04 -0.85
N LEU A 74 11.22 -2.09 0.21
CA LEU A 74 12.64 -1.77 0.14
C LEU A 74 13.41 -2.65 -0.87
N ALA A 75 13.10 -3.95 -0.93
CA ALA A 75 13.73 -4.84 -1.91
C ALA A 75 13.30 -4.53 -3.34
N CYS A 76 12.04 -4.12 -3.54
CA CYS A 76 11.48 -3.87 -4.86
C CYS A 76 11.73 -2.44 -5.39
N SER A 77 11.98 -1.45 -4.53
CA SER A 77 12.30 -0.06 -4.92
C SER A 77 13.69 0.09 -5.56
N ARG A 78 14.56 -0.90 -5.39
CA ARG A 78 15.94 -0.92 -5.92
C ARG A 78 16.73 0.30 -5.45
N THR A 79 17.26 1.10 -6.37
CA THR A 79 18.09 2.29 -6.09
C THR A 79 17.29 3.59 -6.12
N LEU A 80 15.97 3.54 -6.23
CA LEU A 80 15.14 4.75 -6.25
C LEU A 80 15.03 5.35 -4.85
N PRO A 81 14.90 6.70 -4.75
CA PRO A 81 14.64 7.36 -3.48
C PRO A 81 13.31 6.87 -2.89
N ILE A 82 13.29 6.70 -1.56
CA ILE A 82 12.17 6.13 -0.84
C ILE A 82 11.60 7.19 0.10
N ASP A 83 10.29 7.37 0.06
CA ASP A 83 9.53 8.15 1.03
C ASP A 83 8.98 7.21 2.12
N ILE A 84 9.35 7.46 3.37
CA ILE A 84 8.97 6.62 4.52
C ILE A 84 8.15 7.47 5.48
N SER A 85 6.91 7.06 5.70
CA SER A 85 6.03 7.64 6.71
C SER A 85 5.74 6.63 7.82
N ILE A 86 5.88 7.08 9.07
CA ILE A 86 5.66 6.25 10.27
C ILE A 86 4.48 6.84 11.05
N ASN A 87 3.38 6.09 11.14
CA ASN A 87 2.23 6.47 11.95
C ASN A 87 2.33 5.84 13.35
N LEU A 88 2.40 6.71 14.36
CA LEU A 88 2.55 6.37 15.77
C LEU A 88 1.24 6.53 16.57
N GLU A 89 0.10 6.83 15.95
CA GLU A 89 -1.12 7.23 16.66
C GLU A 89 -1.65 6.19 17.65
N ALA A 90 -1.48 4.89 17.36
CA ALA A 90 -1.86 3.85 18.31
C ALA A 90 -0.90 3.70 19.49
N CYS A 91 0.37 4.13 19.34
CA CYS A 91 1.32 4.18 20.45
C CYS A 91 1.04 5.37 21.38
N LEU A 92 0.38 6.41 20.86
CA LEU A 92 0.02 7.62 21.60
C LEU A 92 -1.37 7.56 22.24
N ARG A 93 -2.19 6.55 21.92
CA ARG A 93 -3.52 6.38 22.52
C ARG A 93 -3.35 6.01 24.00
N ASN A 94 -3.75 6.91 24.89
CA ASN A 94 -3.70 6.66 26.33
C ASN A 94 -4.72 5.57 26.68
N PRO A 95 -4.35 4.51 27.43
CA PRO A 95 -5.30 3.49 27.88
C PRO A 95 -6.54 4.06 28.57
N ASN A 96 -6.41 5.24 29.20
CA ASN A 96 -7.47 5.91 29.95
C ASN A 96 -8.51 6.62 29.04
N ASP A 97 -8.26 6.77 27.74
CA ASP A 97 -9.22 7.40 26.82
C ASP A 97 -10.40 6.48 26.47
N VAL A 98 -10.27 5.17 26.74
CA VAL A 98 -11.34 4.17 26.51
C VAL A 98 -12.43 4.26 27.57
N GLU A 99 -12.06 4.65 28.80
CA GLU A 99 -12.96 4.64 29.97
C GLU A 99 -14.00 5.77 29.95
N ARG A 100 -13.76 6.86 29.19
CA ARG A 100 -14.69 8.00 29.07
C ARG A 100 -15.75 7.85 27.97
N SER A 101 -15.65 6.80 27.14
CA SER A 101 -16.56 6.58 26.00
C SER A 101 -17.63 5.51 26.25
N MET A 102 -17.60 4.84 27.41
CA MET A 102 -18.61 3.84 27.76
C MET A 102 -19.80 4.57 28.41
N PRO A 103 -21.04 4.43 27.90
CA PRO A 103 -22.19 5.01 28.57
C PRO A 103 -22.36 4.34 29.94
N PRO A 104 -22.78 5.09 30.98
CA PRO A 104 -22.99 4.52 32.30
C PRO A 104 -24.07 3.40 32.26
N PRO A 105 -24.01 2.45 33.20
CA PRO A 105 -24.91 1.29 33.25
C PRO A 105 -26.39 1.68 33.37
#